data_AF-A0A8T8WUQ1-F1
#
_entry.id   AF-A0A8T8WUQ1-F1
#
_cell.length_a   1.000
_cell.length_b   1.000
_cell.length_c   1.000
_cell.angle_alpha   90.00
_cell.angle_beta   90.00
_cell.angle_gamma   90.00
#
_symmetry.space_group_name_H-M   'P 1'
#
loop_
_entity.id
_entity.type
_entity.pdbx_description
1 polymer ?
#
loop_
_entity_poly.entity_id
_entity_poly.type
_entity_poly.pdbx_seq_one_letter_code
_entity_poly.pdbx_strand_id
1 'polypeptide(L)'
;MPSNRSSSGIKTILPTGDIAIEHLDPETVAATLSRAVVHRWRVSSSDIMRNSPYFRALLDPHKFAEGKNLMHQKIQTQQLASESTVGSLDSPDDEQAWNTDGLPVVRLPSDHFSSRLGTDAIELFLEVLSYDSYDDEQQRAFDARLRVQPVSLVSRLVELADAFNSPQAVQKALTQSGYAFGKGKVPLIRFDAASLLKLPEDRIRQTIFVARFSNEHAIVQVYTHTLVVMGSRYWSNGVVEAPETPTFPWRYLTGGIEEELYFRRQCVLNTITDLQAHFLRAYGALEDPTDDAYPSATATTSTSTATTTTTATPQPRPPFSLPATSTTLHPRPFQCRYGFANSSACDAFHLGQMTRFFALRTKTIFLGSTLIDDPDFLLTLDDEDHDNDEADDEDDEDANLIADHSPPPIQQQQQQTNIATLLASLKQCPDYQIDTNHTGCGIRRRFLPPLDCIERFVGDARGLLGVNLAPPSSSSSSQGSGWAATTTRWTLTPGSWANRSRPRALVLDVHLSRINAIPVLARGGGRKVERGVRVGSSQEENARLLFTARRRNWEA
;
A
#
# COMPACT_ATOMS: atom_id res chain seq x y z
N MET A 1 29.61 -8.22 25.61
CA MET A 1 29.77 -7.37 26.82
C MET A 1 29.47 -5.92 26.42
N PRO A 2 28.23 -5.42 26.60
CA PRO A 2 27.93 -4.04 26.24
C PRO A 2 28.23 -3.13 27.44
N SER A 3 29.14 -2.18 27.21
CA SER A 3 29.52 -1.15 28.16
C SER A 3 28.40 -0.12 28.35
N ASN A 4 27.77 -0.17 29.53
CA ASN A 4 26.95 0.90 30.10
C ASN A 4 27.78 2.19 30.17
N ARG A 5 27.49 3.18 29.31
CA ARG A 5 27.92 4.57 29.52
C ARG A 5 26.68 5.44 29.63
N SER A 6 26.36 5.86 30.85
CA SER A 6 25.50 6.99 31.15
C SER A 6 26.14 8.26 30.59
N SER A 7 25.76 8.70 29.38
CA SER A 7 26.32 9.91 28.78
C SER A 7 25.56 11.16 29.24
N SER A 8 25.93 11.71 30.40
CA SER A 8 25.53 13.04 30.88
C SER A 8 26.30 14.18 30.18
N GLY A 9 26.67 14.01 28.91
CA GLY A 9 27.49 14.97 28.16
C GLY A 9 26.68 15.68 27.08
N ILE A 10 26.85 17.00 26.95
CA ILE A 10 26.27 17.78 25.84
C ILE A 10 26.97 17.37 24.54
N LYS A 11 26.18 16.96 23.54
CA LYS A 11 26.69 16.68 22.20
C LYS A 11 26.78 17.97 21.39
N THR A 12 27.95 18.27 20.84
CA THR A 12 28.16 19.49 20.06
C THR A 12 27.75 19.26 18.61
N ILE A 13 26.66 19.91 18.16
CA ILE A 13 26.28 19.99 16.74
C ILE A 13 27.02 21.15 16.09
N LEU A 14 27.02 22.30 16.75
CA LEU A 14 27.76 23.49 16.30
C LEU A 14 28.64 24.02 17.43
N PRO A 15 29.98 24.10 17.27
CA PRO A 15 30.88 24.62 18.29
C PRO A 15 30.59 26.08 18.69
N THR A 16 30.08 26.87 17.75
CA THR A 16 29.66 28.27 17.98
C THR A 16 28.24 28.40 18.55
N GLY A 17 27.58 27.27 18.86
CA GLY A 17 26.23 27.28 19.42
C GLY A 17 26.16 28.02 20.75
N ASP A 18 25.06 28.77 20.94
CA ASP A 18 24.83 29.65 22.08
C ASP A 18 23.72 29.15 23.01
N ILE A 19 23.12 28.00 22.71
CA ILE A 19 22.12 27.33 23.55
C ILE A 19 22.32 25.80 23.54
N ALA A 20 21.73 25.13 24.53
CA ALA A 20 21.58 23.68 24.58
C ALA A 20 20.10 23.29 24.46
N ILE A 21 19.77 22.45 23.47
CA ILE A 21 18.46 21.82 23.35
C ILE A 21 18.45 20.56 24.20
N GLU A 22 17.48 20.44 25.10
CA GLU A 22 17.32 19.31 26.01
C GLU A 22 16.09 18.47 25.62
N HIS A 23 16.27 17.16 25.53
CA HIS A 23 15.19 16.19 25.37
C HIS A 23 15.24 15.14 26.48
N LEU A 24 14.08 14.87 27.07
CA LEU A 24 13.88 13.83 28.07
C LEU A 24 13.26 12.63 27.36
N ASP A 25 13.93 11.48 27.39
CA ASP A 25 13.40 10.26 26.78
C ASP A 25 12.23 9.70 27.63
N PRO A 26 10.98 9.76 27.14
CA PRO A 26 9.80 9.36 27.91
C PRO A 26 9.74 7.86 28.21
N GLU A 27 10.40 6.98 27.43
CA GLU A 27 10.44 5.53 27.72
C GLU A 27 11.25 5.25 29.00
N THR A 28 12.27 6.06 29.27
CA THR A 28 13.08 5.95 30.49
C THR A 28 12.40 6.56 31.72
N VAL A 29 11.57 7.60 31.50
CA VAL A 29 10.78 8.24 32.57
C VAL A 29 9.67 7.32 33.08
N ALA A 30 9.04 6.53 32.19
CA ALA A 30 7.99 5.58 32.55
C ALA A 30 8.52 4.34 33.31
N ALA A 31 9.77 3.93 33.04
CA ALA A 31 10.37 2.75 33.67
C ALA A 31 10.95 3.04 35.06
N THR A 32 11.56 4.21 35.30
CA THR A 32 12.04 4.63 36.64
C THR A 32 12.32 6.14 36.68
N LEU A 33 11.58 6.92 37.49
CA LEU A 33 11.75 8.38 37.66
C LEU A 33 13.18 8.81 38.02
N SER A 34 13.97 7.94 38.64
CA SER A 34 15.33 8.20 39.10
C SER A 34 16.41 8.13 38.01
N ARG A 35 16.07 7.70 36.79
CA ARG A 35 17.04 7.39 35.71
C ARG A 35 16.62 7.92 34.34
N ALA A 36 15.84 9.01 34.32
CA ALA A 36 15.46 9.69 33.09
C ALA A 36 16.72 10.05 32.30
N VAL A 37 16.86 9.49 31.10
CA VAL A 37 18.01 9.76 30.24
C VAL A 37 17.77 11.10 29.56
N VAL A 38 18.63 12.07 29.89
CA VAL A 38 18.59 13.42 29.35
C VAL A 38 19.60 13.52 28.22
N HIS A 39 19.13 13.90 27.04
CA HIS A 39 19.97 14.19 25.90
C HIS A 39 20.06 15.70 25.69
N ARG A 40 21.27 16.21 25.49
CA ARG A 40 21.53 17.63 25.24
C ARG A 40 22.34 17.83 23.98
N TRP A 41 21.93 18.78 23.15
CA TRP A 41 22.67 19.17 21.95
C TRP A 41 22.96 20.67 21.94
N ARG A 42 24.23 21.03 21.72
CA ARG A 42 24.64 22.44 21.57
C ARG A 42 24.37 22.89 20.13
N VAL A 43 23.54 23.92 19.98
CA VAL A 43 23.11 24.48 18.69
C VAL A 43 23.12 26.01 18.73
N SER A 44 23.07 26.63 17.55
CA SER A 44 22.85 28.07 17.40
C SER A 44 21.36 28.40 17.42
N SER A 45 20.95 29.25 18.36
CA SER A 45 19.58 29.74 18.47
C SER A 45 19.16 30.51 17.22
N SER A 46 20.09 31.25 16.60
CA SER A 46 19.82 32.00 15.37
C SER A 46 19.50 31.08 14.18
N ASP A 47 20.18 29.95 14.05
CA ASP A 47 19.98 29.03 12.92
C ASP A 47 18.68 28.25 13.06
N ILE A 48 18.38 27.73 14.25
CA ILE A 48 17.11 27.01 14.48
C ILE A 48 15.91 27.97 14.34
N MET A 49 16.02 29.24 14.75
CA MET A 49 14.97 30.25 14.52
C MET A 49 14.85 30.64 13.04
N ARG A 50 15.94 30.62 12.27
CA ARG A 50 15.90 30.88 10.83
C ARG A 50 15.23 29.74 10.08
N ASN A 51 15.55 28.50 10.44
CA ASN A 51 15.15 27.31 9.69
C ASN A 51 13.89 26.61 10.23
N SER A 52 13.38 27.01 11.41
CA SER A 52 12.10 26.56 11.95
C SER A 52 11.22 27.73 12.43
N PRO A 53 10.06 27.96 11.79
CA PRO A 53 8.98 28.80 12.31
C PRO A 53 8.54 28.48 13.73
N TYR A 54 8.56 27.20 14.13
CA TYR A 54 8.24 26.80 15.49
C TYR A 54 9.25 27.37 16.48
N PHE A 55 10.55 27.13 16.27
CA PHE A 55 11.58 27.66 17.17
C PHE A 55 11.64 29.19 17.13
N ARG A 56 11.37 29.81 15.98
CA ARG A 56 11.22 31.27 15.88
C ARG A 56 10.14 31.81 16.81
N ALA A 57 9.01 31.11 16.91
CA ALA A 57 7.94 31.48 17.82
C ALA A 57 8.32 31.17 19.27
N LEU A 58 8.74 29.93 19.55
CA LEU A 58 9.06 29.46 20.91
C LEU A 58 10.15 30.32 21.59
N LEU A 59 11.18 30.72 20.84
CA LEU A 59 12.32 31.47 21.36
C LEU A 59 12.14 32.99 21.30
N ASP A 60 10.97 33.48 20.87
CA ASP A 60 10.65 34.91 20.85
C ASP A 60 10.36 35.42 22.27
N PRO A 61 11.17 36.35 22.82
CA PRO A 61 11.01 36.86 24.19
C PRO A 61 9.67 37.56 24.44
N HIS A 62 8.98 38.00 23.38
CA HIS A 62 7.73 38.74 23.51
C HIS A 62 6.49 37.86 23.41
N LYS A 63 6.61 36.63 22.88
CA LYS A 63 5.46 35.77 22.60
C LYS A 63 5.27 34.65 23.62
N PHE A 64 6.36 34.02 24.07
CA PHE A 64 6.30 32.81 24.90
C PHE A 64 7.13 32.94 26.17
N ALA A 65 6.74 32.21 27.21
CA ALA A 65 7.47 32.21 28.49
C ALA A 65 8.85 31.59 28.33
N GLU A 66 8.96 30.59 27.47
CA GLU A 66 10.19 29.90 27.06
C GLU A 66 11.21 30.89 26.49
N GLY A 67 10.79 31.78 25.58
CA GLY A 67 11.65 32.85 25.03
C GLY A 67 12.11 33.85 26.10
N LYS A 68 11.24 34.24 27.04
CA LYS A 68 11.61 35.11 28.18
C LYS A 68 12.65 34.45 29.08
N ASN A 69 12.41 33.18 29.43
CA ASN A 69 13.31 32.39 30.26
C ASN A 69 14.67 32.22 29.59
N LEU A 70 14.70 31.95 28.27
CA LEU A 70 15.94 31.86 27.52
C LEU A 70 16.72 33.20 27.55
N MET A 71 16.03 34.33 27.37
CA MET A 71 16.67 35.65 27.44
C MET A 71 17.25 35.92 28.83
N HIS A 72 16.52 35.59 29.90
CA HIS A 72 17.01 35.73 31.27
C HIS A 72 18.26 34.87 31.53
N GLN A 73 18.25 33.61 31.07
CA GLN A 73 19.42 32.73 31.16
C GLN A 73 20.62 33.29 30.38
N LYS A 74 20.42 33.81 29.16
CA LYS A 74 21.49 34.45 28.38
C LYS A 74 22.11 35.65 29.11
N ILE A 75 21.29 36.52 29.69
CA ILE A 75 21.76 37.67 30.47
C ILE A 75 22.57 37.21 31.69
N GLN A 76 22.08 36.21 32.42
CA GLN A 76 22.75 35.67 33.60
C GLN A 76 24.10 35.04 33.26
N THR A 77 24.17 34.23 32.20
CA THR A 77 25.42 33.63 31.73
C THR A 77 26.42 34.69 31.28
N GLN A 78 25.96 35.76 30.63
CA GLN A 78 26.83 36.85 30.19
C GLN A 78 27.39 37.67 31.37
N GLN A 79 26.59 37.89 32.41
CA GLN A 79 27.04 38.57 33.65
C GLN A 79 28.10 37.74 34.38
N LEU A 80 27.88 36.44 34.54
CA LEU A 80 28.84 35.53 35.17
C LEU A 80 30.17 35.46 34.40
N ALA A 81 30.12 35.46 33.06
CA ALA A 81 31.32 35.49 32.24
C ALA A 81 32.12 36.80 32.42
N SER A 82 31.44 37.94 32.60
CA SER A 82 32.08 39.24 32.84
C SER A 82 32.68 39.40 34.24
N GLU A 83 32.16 38.70 35.26
CA GLU A 83 32.75 38.71 36.61
C GLU A 83 33.99 37.81 36.70
N SER A 84 34.00 36.69 35.97
CA SER A 84 35.16 35.78 35.94
C SER A 84 36.41 36.35 35.26
N THR A 85 36.27 37.30 34.33
CA THR A 85 37.41 37.97 33.65
C THR A 85 38.05 39.09 34.46
N VAL A 86 37.37 39.60 35.50
CA VAL A 86 37.93 40.66 36.37
C VAL A 86 38.69 40.06 37.57
N GLY A 87 38.55 38.76 37.84
CA GLY A 87 39.17 38.06 38.98
C GLY A 87 40.39 37.18 38.68
N SER A 88 40.78 36.98 37.41
CA SER A 88 41.91 36.12 37.05
C SER A 88 43.04 36.91 36.39
N LEU A 89 43.88 37.49 37.24
CA LEU A 89 45.27 37.82 36.90
C LEU A 89 46.12 36.65 37.43
N ASP A 90 46.16 35.52 36.72
CA ASP A 90 47.31 34.61 36.71
C ASP A 90 47.07 33.39 35.79
N SER A 91 48.07 33.14 34.92
CA SER A 91 48.32 31.96 34.06
C SER A 91 47.75 32.01 32.61
N PRO A 92 48.61 32.00 31.57
CA PRO A 92 48.19 32.09 30.16
C PRO A 92 48.10 30.76 29.39
N ASP A 93 48.01 29.59 30.03
CA ASP A 93 48.19 28.30 29.33
C ASP A 93 46.93 27.43 29.10
N ASP A 94 45.71 27.90 29.39
CA ASP A 94 44.47 27.13 29.14
C ASP A 94 43.52 27.82 28.13
N GLU A 95 44.02 28.15 26.94
CA GLU A 95 43.16 28.38 25.78
C GLU A 95 42.53 27.05 25.33
N GLN A 96 41.28 26.75 25.77
CA GLN A 96 40.22 26.03 25.02
C GLN A 96 39.15 25.32 25.90
N ALA A 97 39.06 25.56 27.21
CA ALA A 97 37.94 25.07 28.00
C ALA A 97 36.80 26.11 28.07
N TRP A 98 36.03 26.29 27.00
CA TRP A 98 34.74 26.98 27.12
C TRP A 98 33.86 26.14 28.06
N ASN A 99 33.54 26.67 29.24
CA ASN A 99 32.64 26.09 30.24
C ASN A 99 31.41 25.43 29.59
N THR A 100 31.47 24.11 29.39
CA THR A 100 30.39 23.30 28.81
C THR A 100 29.15 23.26 29.71
N ASP A 101 29.25 23.67 30.97
CA ASP A 101 28.18 23.60 31.97
C ASP A 101 27.27 24.85 32.06
N GLY A 102 27.55 25.92 31.30
CA GLY A 102 26.88 27.22 31.46
C GLY A 102 25.91 27.66 30.34
N LEU A 103 25.65 26.81 29.34
CA LEU A 103 24.79 27.18 28.21
C LEU A 103 23.31 27.28 28.63
N PRO A 104 22.57 28.33 28.19
CA PRO A 104 21.13 28.38 28.35
C PRO A 104 20.45 27.15 27.77
N VAL A 105 19.48 26.59 28.50
CA VAL A 105 18.83 25.32 28.16
C VAL A 105 17.39 25.55 27.71
N VAL A 106 17.04 25.00 26.54
CA VAL A 106 15.67 24.98 26.02
C VAL A 106 15.19 23.53 25.96
N ARG A 107 14.09 23.22 26.64
CA ARG A 107 13.50 21.88 26.64
C ARG A 107 12.57 21.69 25.45
N LEU A 108 12.73 20.57 24.73
CA LEU A 108 11.76 20.14 23.72
C LEU A 108 10.53 19.58 24.43
N PRO A 109 9.31 20.03 24.08
CA PRO A 109 8.12 19.48 24.70
C PRO A 109 7.89 18.04 24.22
N SER A 110 7.78 17.11 25.17
CA SER A 110 7.62 15.67 24.91
C SER A 110 6.27 15.32 24.28
N ASP A 111 5.29 16.23 24.34
CA ASP A 111 3.91 15.99 23.87
C ASP A 111 3.71 16.31 22.38
N HIS A 112 4.66 16.98 21.73
CA HIS A 112 4.51 17.44 20.35
C HIS A 112 4.84 16.41 19.28
N PHE A 113 5.44 15.29 19.66
CA PHE A 113 5.92 14.29 18.72
C PHE A 113 5.96 12.91 19.37
N SER A 114 5.82 11.83 18.59
CA SER A 114 5.77 10.48 19.14
C SER A 114 7.05 10.16 19.93
N SER A 115 6.92 9.59 21.13
CA SER A 115 8.05 9.06 21.91
C SER A 115 8.94 8.09 21.12
N ARG A 116 8.39 7.52 20.04
CA ARG A 116 9.02 6.53 19.16
C ARG A 116 9.93 7.13 18.08
N LEU A 117 10.11 8.46 18.05
CA LEU A 117 10.94 9.13 17.04
C LEU A 117 12.44 8.91 17.25
N GLY A 118 12.88 8.66 18.48
CA GLY A 118 14.27 8.37 18.80
C GLY A 118 15.20 9.59 18.76
N THR A 119 16.26 9.53 19.54
CA THR A 119 17.23 10.61 19.74
C THR A 119 18.11 10.86 18.53
N ASP A 120 18.35 9.83 17.72
CA ASP A 120 19.07 9.88 16.46
C ASP A 120 18.35 10.75 15.41
N ALA A 121 17.01 10.71 15.37
CA ALA A 121 16.21 11.55 14.48
C ALA A 121 16.22 13.02 14.93
N ILE A 122 16.12 13.28 16.23
CA ILE A 122 16.20 14.63 16.80
C ILE A 122 17.56 15.25 16.52
N GLU A 123 18.64 14.49 16.74
CA GLU A 123 19.99 14.95 16.43
C GLU A 123 20.12 15.33 14.95
N LEU A 124 19.73 14.43 14.05
CA LEU A 124 19.80 14.68 12.60
C LEU A 124 18.95 15.91 12.20
N PHE A 125 17.80 16.09 12.83
CA PHE A 125 16.94 17.24 12.62
C PHE A 125 17.61 18.56 13.03
N LEU A 126 18.25 18.58 14.20
CA LEU A 126 18.99 19.75 14.66
C LEU A 126 20.21 20.03 13.76
N GLU A 127 20.92 19.01 13.29
CA GLU A 127 22.00 19.17 12.31
C GLU A 127 21.50 19.79 10.99
N VAL A 128 20.31 19.38 10.50
CA VAL A 128 19.68 20.00 9.32
C VAL A 128 19.39 21.49 9.57
N LEU A 129 18.86 21.84 10.74
CA LEU A 129 18.57 23.24 11.05
C LEU A 129 19.83 24.10 11.19
N SER A 130 20.96 23.51 11.60
CA SER A 130 22.26 24.18 11.72
C SER A 130 23.12 24.15 10.44
N TYR A 131 22.64 23.52 9.36
CA TYR A 131 23.41 23.27 8.14
C TYR A 131 24.06 24.52 7.53
N ASP A 132 23.34 25.65 7.47
CA ASP A 132 23.87 26.87 6.82
C ASP A 132 25.07 27.49 7.58
N SER A 133 25.34 27.06 8.81
CA SER A 133 26.48 27.54 9.62
C SER A 133 27.66 26.58 9.67
N TYR A 134 27.56 25.46 8.96
CA TYR A 134 28.69 24.57 8.73
C TYR A 134 29.66 25.15 7.71
N ASP A 135 30.95 24.87 7.91
CA ASP A 135 31.97 25.11 6.91
C ASP A 135 31.84 24.13 5.72
N ASP A 136 32.58 24.38 4.63
CA ASP A 136 32.50 23.58 3.40
C ASP A 136 32.90 22.10 3.60
N GLU A 137 33.71 21.77 4.61
CA GLU A 137 34.11 20.39 4.91
C GLU A 137 33.01 19.66 5.69
N GLN A 138 32.45 20.33 6.70
CA GLN A 138 31.31 19.87 7.48
C GLN A 138 30.08 19.67 6.61
N GLN A 139 29.78 20.58 5.68
CA GLN A 139 28.68 20.44 4.72
C GLN A 139 28.85 19.19 3.85
N ARG A 140 30.04 18.99 3.26
CA ARG A 140 30.32 17.79 2.44
C ARG A 140 30.22 16.49 3.24
N ALA A 141 30.73 16.48 4.47
CA ALA A 141 30.65 15.33 5.35
C ALA A 141 29.20 15.02 5.77
N PHE A 142 28.42 16.06 6.07
CA PHE A 142 27.00 15.96 6.36
C PHE A 142 26.22 15.39 5.18
N ASP A 143 26.39 15.95 3.98
CA ASP A 143 25.71 15.50 2.76
C ASP A 143 26.01 14.04 2.44
N ALA A 144 27.29 13.65 2.52
CA ALA A 144 27.71 12.27 2.29
C ALA A 144 27.08 11.30 3.31
N ARG A 145 26.94 11.72 4.58
CA ARG A 145 26.29 10.94 5.63
C ARG A 145 24.78 10.87 5.41
N LEU A 146 24.12 12.00 5.19
CA LEU A 146 22.67 12.10 4.98
C LEU A 146 22.23 11.26 3.77
N ARG A 147 22.99 11.32 2.67
CA ARG A 147 22.71 10.59 1.43
C ARG A 147 22.40 9.11 1.62
N VAL A 148 23.09 8.46 2.55
CA VAL A 148 23.02 7.01 2.77
C VAL A 148 22.30 6.62 4.06
N GLN A 149 21.64 7.56 4.74
CA GLN A 149 20.89 7.25 5.96
C GLN A 149 19.75 6.26 5.71
N PRO A 150 19.41 5.37 6.66
CA PRO A 150 18.26 4.48 6.52
C PRO A 150 16.95 5.25 6.34
N VAL A 151 16.05 4.71 5.51
CA VAL A 151 14.73 5.31 5.26
C VAL A 151 13.91 5.43 6.54
N SER A 152 14.08 4.52 7.50
CA SER A 152 13.42 4.59 8.81
C SER A 152 13.90 5.77 9.67
N LEU A 153 15.15 6.22 9.53
CA LEU A 153 15.63 7.43 10.21
C LEU A 153 15.11 8.68 9.50
N VAL A 154 15.16 8.69 8.16
CA VAL A 154 14.69 9.83 7.37
C VAL A 154 13.18 10.00 7.46
N SER A 155 12.39 8.94 7.60
CA SER A 155 10.94 9.05 7.81
C SER A 155 10.61 9.73 9.15
N ARG A 156 11.38 9.42 10.20
CA ARG A 156 11.26 10.07 11.52
C ARG A 156 11.72 11.54 11.46
N LEU A 157 12.78 11.83 10.69
CA LEU A 157 13.19 13.21 10.39
C LEU A 157 12.08 14.01 9.70
N VAL A 158 11.36 13.42 8.74
CA VAL A 158 10.23 14.09 8.06
C VAL A 158 9.07 14.34 9.02
N GLU A 159 8.76 13.42 9.93
CA GLU A 159 7.75 13.61 10.97
C GLU A 159 8.13 14.75 11.93
N LEU A 160 9.39 14.82 12.36
CA LEU A 160 9.91 15.96 13.14
C LEU A 160 9.81 17.28 12.38
N ALA A 161 10.07 17.27 11.07
CA ALA A 161 9.92 18.45 10.23
C ALA A 161 8.49 18.99 10.25
N ASP A 162 7.48 18.11 10.30
CA ASP A 162 6.08 18.52 10.41
C ASP A 162 5.73 19.04 11.80
N ALA A 163 6.11 18.28 12.84
CA ALA A 163 5.85 18.64 14.24
C ALA A 163 6.44 20.01 14.60
N PHE A 164 7.63 20.33 14.06
CA PHE A 164 8.33 21.59 14.28
C PHE A 164 8.19 22.59 13.11
N ASN A 165 7.21 22.38 12.23
CA ASN A 165 6.85 23.27 11.12
C ASN A 165 8.04 23.73 10.24
N SER A 166 8.98 22.83 9.99
CA SER A 166 10.23 23.05 9.24
C SER A 166 10.41 22.12 8.02
N PRO A 167 9.35 21.80 7.25
CA PRO A 167 9.46 20.87 6.12
C PRO A 167 10.42 21.37 5.03
N GLN A 168 10.54 22.69 4.83
CA GLN A 168 11.40 23.27 3.80
C GLN A 168 12.89 23.04 4.06
N ALA A 169 13.33 23.11 5.32
CA ALA A 169 14.73 22.89 5.69
C ALA A 169 15.14 21.42 5.43
N VAL A 170 14.29 20.48 5.87
CA VAL A 170 14.51 19.05 5.65
C VAL A 170 14.42 18.68 4.17
N GLN A 171 13.45 19.21 3.43
CA GLN A 171 13.31 18.95 1.99
C GLN A 171 14.51 19.48 1.20
N LYS A 172 15.01 20.68 1.54
CA LYS A 172 16.23 21.26 0.96
C LYS A 172 17.43 20.36 1.22
N ALA A 173 17.65 19.93 2.47
CA ALA A 173 18.78 19.07 2.83
C ALA A 173 18.75 17.71 2.11
N LEU A 174 17.58 17.07 2.00
CA LEU A 174 17.42 15.80 1.27
C LEU A 174 17.70 15.96 -0.24
N THR A 175 17.22 17.06 -0.83
CA THR A 175 17.46 17.38 -2.24
C THR A 175 18.93 17.67 -2.50
N GLN A 176 19.57 18.49 -1.67
CA GLN A 176 20.97 18.90 -1.83
C GLN A 176 21.93 17.72 -1.65
N SER A 177 21.71 16.87 -0.64
CA SER A 177 22.52 15.67 -0.41
C SER A 177 22.30 14.56 -1.46
N GLY A 178 21.27 14.69 -2.30
CA GLY A 178 20.90 13.67 -3.28
C GLY A 178 20.54 12.34 -2.59
N TYR A 179 19.65 12.40 -1.60
CA TYR A 179 19.29 11.27 -0.75
C TYR A 179 18.96 10.00 -1.54
N ALA A 180 19.66 8.90 -1.22
CA ALA A 180 19.63 7.67 -1.99
C ALA A 180 18.70 6.58 -1.39
N PHE A 181 17.86 6.93 -0.41
CA PHE A 181 16.94 5.99 0.24
C PHE A 181 17.66 4.81 0.94
N GLY A 182 18.78 5.11 1.57
CA GLY A 182 19.58 4.18 2.36
C GLY A 182 20.71 3.49 1.60
N LYS A 183 21.41 2.59 2.29
CA LYS A 183 22.51 1.80 1.75
C LYS A 183 21.95 0.60 0.98
N GLY A 184 22.06 0.60 -0.34
CA GLY A 184 21.70 -0.57 -1.14
C GLY A 184 21.57 -0.28 -2.63
N LYS A 185 21.62 -1.34 -3.44
CA LYS A 185 21.37 -1.29 -4.89
C LYS A 185 19.92 -1.66 -5.23
N VAL A 186 18.96 -1.23 -4.40
CA VAL A 186 17.54 -1.50 -4.64
C VAL A 186 17.05 -0.54 -5.72
N PRO A 187 16.40 -1.03 -6.79
CA PRO A 187 15.81 -0.14 -7.80
C PRO A 187 14.80 0.83 -7.18
N LEU A 188 14.95 2.12 -7.47
CA LEU A 188 14.04 3.16 -6.97
C LEU A 188 12.96 3.55 -7.99
N ILE A 189 13.34 3.60 -9.26
CA ILE A 189 12.52 4.10 -10.36
C ILE A 189 12.06 3.00 -11.32
N ARG A 190 12.39 1.74 -11.01
CA ARG A 190 11.98 0.57 -11.79
C ARG A 190 11.47 -0.51 -10.88
N PHE A 191 10.29 -1.04 -11.19
CA PHE A 191 9.76 -2.21 -10.53
C PHE A 191 10.55 -3.46 -10.93
N ASP A 192 11.09 -4.14 -9.93
CA ASP A 192 11.67 -5.47 -10.05
C ASP A 192 11.07 -6.36 -8.95
N ALA A 193 10.26 -7.33 -9.37
CA ALA A 193 9.55 -8.23 -8.47
C ALA A 193 10.51 -9.03 -7.57
N ALA A 194 11.70 -9.39 -8.06
CA ALA A 194 12.64 -10.23 -7.31
C ALA A 194 13.29 -9.50 -6.13
N SER A 195 13.45 -8.18 -6.23
CA SER A 195 14.06 -7.36 -5.17
C SER A 195 13.01 -6.64 -4.32
N LEU A 196 11.99 -6.01 -4.94
CA LEU A 196 11.04 -5.15 -4.22
C LEU A 196 10.01 -5.93 -3.41
N LEU A 197 9.51 -7.07 -3.91
CA LEU A 197 8.51 -7.87 -3.18
C LEU A 197 9.09 -8.62 -1.97
N LYS A 198 10.42 -8.62 -1.80
CA LYS A 198 11.10 -9.17 -0.62
C LYS A 198 11.33 -8.12 0.47
N LEU A 199 11.07 -6.85 0.19
CA LEU A 199 11.22 -5.80 1.18
C LEU A 199 10.09 -5.88 2.22
N PRO A 200 10.36 -5.57 3.49
CA PRO A 200 9.31 -5.46 4.49
C PRO A 200 8.37 -4.30 4.14
N GLU A 201 7.07 -4.50 4.39
CA GLU A 201 6.03 -3.51 4.10
C GLU A 201 6.33 -2.14 4.71
N ASP A 202 6.84 -2.12 5.94
CA ASP A 202 7.19 -0.87 6.63
C ASP A 202 8.25 -0.06 5.87
N ARG A 203 9.26 -0.73 5.29
CA ARG A 203 10.28 -0.08 4.45
C ARG A 203 9.68 0.47 3.15
N ILE A 204 8.75 -0.26 2.53
CA ILE A 204 8.04 0.21 1.33
C ILE A 204 7.24 1.47 1.66
N ARG A 205 6.46 1.44 2.75
CA ARG A 205 5.64 2.56 3.23
C ARG A 205 6.47 3.79 3.60
N GLN A 206 7.57 3.62 4.34
CA GLN A 206 8.50 4.71 4.66
C GLN A 206 9.12 5.32 3.39
N THR A 207 9.44 4.48 2.38
CA THR A 207 9.98 4.95 1.10
C THR A 207 8.94 5.80 0.36
N ILE A 208 7.67 5.37 0.32
CA ILE A 208 6.57 6.16 -0.25
C ILE A 208 6.42 7.50 0.48
N PHE A 209 6.46 7.48 1.81
CA PHE A 209 6.31 8.66 2.65
C PHE A 209 7.41 9.70 2.40
N VAL A 210 8.68 9.28 2.44
CA VAL A 210 9.82 10.16 2.18
C VAL A 210 9.84 10.63 0.73
N ALA A 211 9.58 9.75 -0.24
CA ALA A 211 9.56 10.13 -1.66
C ALA A 211 8.45 11.16 -1.96
N ARG A 212 7.29 11.01 -1.33
CA ARG A 212 6.21 11.99 -1.44
C ARG A 212 6.60 13.34 -0.84
N PHE A 213 7.25 13.35 0.31
CA PHE A 213 7.77 14.57 0.94
C PHE A 213 8.82 15.27 0.07
N SER A 214 9.71 14.52 -0.58
CA SER A 214 10.75 15.05 -1.47
C SER A 214 10.28 15.31 -2.92
N ASN A 215 8.99 15.10 -3.24
CA ASN A 215 8.42 15.21 -4.60
C ASN A 215 9.05 14.26 -5.65
N GLU A 216 9.51 13.09 -5.22
CA GLU A 216 10.08 12.04 -6.09
C GLU A 216 8.98 11.15 -6.68
N HIS A 217 8.23 11.68 -7.65
CA HIS A 217 7.01 11.05 -8.18
C HIS A 217 7.24 9.66 -8.81
N ALA A 218 8.38 9.42 -9.46
CA ALA A 218 8.71 8.13 -10.05
C ALA A 218 8.90 7.03 -8.98
N ILE A 219 9.51 7.39 -7.85
CA ILE A 219 9.68 6.48 -6.71
C ILE A 219 8.32 6.17 -6.09
N VAL A 220 7.47 7.20 -5.92
CA VAL A 220 6.10 6.99 -5.41
C VAL A 220 5.34 6.02 -6.31
N GLN A 221 5.40 6.19 -7.64
CA GLN A 221 4.72 5.28 -8.58
C GLN A 221 5.19 3.83 -8.40
N VAL A 222 6.50 3.58 -8.37
CA VAL A 222 7.05 2.21 -8.26
C VAL A 222 6.74 1.57 -6.91
N TYR A 223 6.88 2.30 -5.81
CA TYR A 223 6.68 1.73 -4.48
C TYR A 223 5.20 1.57 -4.13
N THR A 224 4.33 2.47 -4.61
CA THR A 224 2.88 2.27 -4.47
C THR A 224 2.40 1.09 -5.33
N HIS A 225 2.95 0.91 -6.53
CA HIS A 225 2.72 -0.31 -7.33
C HIS A 225 3.17 -1.57 -6.57
N THR A 226 4.37 -1.55 -5.98
CA THR A 226 4.89 -2.65 -5.16
C THR A 226 3.93 -3.00 -4.03
N LEU A 227 3.39 -2.00 -3.33
CA LEU A 227 2.42 -2.19 -2.26
C LEU A 227 1.10 -2.80 -2.76
N VAL A 228 0.60 -2.38 -3.93
CA VAL A 228 -0.59 -2.97 -4.57
C VAL A 228 -0.39 -4.45 -4.88
N VAL A 229 0.76 -4.82 -5.46
CA VAL A 229 1.08 -6.21 -5.84
C VAL A 229 1.29 -7.09 -4.60
N MET A 230 2.11 -6.64 -3.66
CA MET A 230 2.43 -7.37 -2.44
C MET A 230 1.22 -7.51 -1.51
N GLY A 231 0.36 -6.49 -1.45
CA GLY A 231 -0.68 -6.37 -0.43
C GLY A 231 -0.18 -5.61 0.79
N SER A 232 -1.09 -5.11 1.61
CA SER A 232 -0.77 -4.47 2.90
C SER A 232 -1.53 -5.14 4.04
N ARG A 233 -0.88 -5.25 5.20
CA ARG A 233 -1.45 -5.85 6.42
C ARG A 233 -2.55 -4.99 7.03
N TYR A 234 -2.62 -3.72 6.63
CA TYR A 234 -3.65 -2.78 7.05
C TYR A 234 -4.91 -2.84 6.17
N TRP A 235 -5.01 -3.80 5.25
CA TRP A 235 -6.16 -3.97 4.35
C TRP A 235 -7.05 -5.17 4.69
N SER A 236 -6.76 -5.92 5.76
CA SER A 236 -7.41 -7.20 6.09
C SER A 236 -8.92 -7.13 6.26
N ASN A 237 -9.47 -6.01 6.75
CA ASN A 237 -10.92 -5.80 6.90
C ASN A 237 -11.43 -4.65 6.03
N GLY A 238 -10.75 -4.40 4.90
CA GLY A 238 -10.87 -3.15 4.16
C GLY A 238 -9.96 -2.07 4.73
N VAL A 239 -10.02 -0.87 4.14
CA VAL A 239 -9.28 0.29 4.67
C VAL A 239 -10.03 0.78 5.89
N VAL A 240 -9.59 0.33 7.07
CA VAL A 240 -10.07 0.87 8.35
C VAL A 240 -9.53 2.29 8.46
N GLU A 241 -10.41 3.24 8.85
CA GLU A 241 -10.02 4.63 9.12
C GLU A 241 -8.83 4.68 10.10
N ALA A 242 -8.06 5.77 10.04
CA ALA A 242 -6.81 5.94 10.77
C ALA A 242 -6.92 5.40 12.21
N PRO A 243 -5.98 4.56 12.69
CA PRO A 243 -6.05 3.97 14.02
C PRO A 243 -6.27 5.06 15.07
N GLU A 244 -7.16 4.80 16.05
CA GLU A 244 -7.45 5.73 17.15
C GLU A 244 -6.19 6.02 18.01
N THR A 245 -5.17 5.16 17.90
CA THR A 245 -3.89 5.33 18.59
C THR A 245 -2.88 6.11 17.75
N PRO A 246 -2.06 6.98 18.37
CA PRO A 246 -1.00 7.70 17.67
C PRO A 246 -0.04 6.69 17.04
N THR A 247 -0.05 6.63 15.71
CA THR A 247 0.79 5.76 14.91
C THR A 247 1.63 6.56 13.95
N PHE A 248 2.73 5.98 13.48
CA PHE A 248 3.60 6.65 12.52
C PHE A 248 2.81 7.01 11.24
N PRO A 249 3.00 8.23 10.67
CA PRO A 249 2.23 8.71 9.52
C PRO A 249 2.29 7.83 8.28
N TRP A 250 3.36 7.04 8.08
CA TRP A 250 3.49 6.15 6.92
C TRP A 250 2.69 4.84 7.04
N ARG A 251 2.16 4.51 8.22
CA ARG A 251 1.29 3.32 8.38
C ARG A 251 -0.03 3.48 7.65
N TYR A 252 -0.53 4.71 7.53
CA TYR A 252 -1.71 5.07 6.76
C TYR A 252 -1.38 6.21 5.79
N LEU A 253 -1.35 5.93 4.49
CA LEU A 253 -0.99 6.94 3.48
C LEU A 253 -2.15 7.94 3.30
N THR A 254 -2.04 9.07 3.99
CA THR A 254 -3.06 10.13 4.03
C THR A 254 -3.40 10.75 2.68
N GLY A 255 -4.55 11.41 2.64
CA GLY A 255 -4.98 12.18 1.48
C GLY A 255 -5.57 11.31 0.38
N GLY A 256 -6.27 10.24 0.73
CA GLY A 256 -7.00 9.36 -0.20
C GLY A 256 -6.15 8.36 -0.97
N ILE A 257 -4.84 8.31 -0.71
CA ILE A 257 -3.91 7.42 -1.40
C ILE A 257 -4.12 5.98 -0.92
N GLU A 258 -4.22 5.74 0.38
CA GLU A 258 -4.42 4.40 0.95
C GLU A 258 -5.65 3.70 0.33
N GLU A 259 -6.77 4.41 0.27
CA GLU A 259 -8.04 3.96 -0.31
C GLU A 259 -7.93 3.68 -1.80
N GLU A 260 -7.19 4.51 -2.53
CA GLU A 260 -6.91 4.28 -3.95
C GLU A 260 -6.06 3.02 -4.16
N LEU A 261 -5.01 2.80 -3.37
CA LEU A 261 -4.15 1.60 -3.51
C LEU A 261 -4.94 0.33 -3.22
N TYR A 262 -5.76 0.35 -2.17
CA TYR A 262 -6.67 -0.74 -1.86
C TYR A 262 -7.67 -0.98 -3.00
N PHE A 263 -8.30 0.07 -3.53
CA PHE A 263 -9.23 -0.04 -4.65
C PHE A 263 -8.57 -0.65 -5.90
N ARG A 264 -7.36 -0.20 -6.25
CA ARG A 264 -6.60 -0.74 -7.40
C ARG A 264 -6.29 -2.22 -7.22
N ARG A 265 -5.83 -2.61 -6.03
CA ARG A 265 -5.61 -4.01 -5.69
C ARG A 265 -6.89 -4.83 -5.87
N GLN A 266 -8.00 -4.33 -5.36
CA GLN A 266 -9.28 -5.02 -5.47
C GLN A 266 -9.73 -5.17 -6.94
N CYS A 267 -9.50 -4.17 -7.78
CA CYS A 267 -9.74 -4.28 -9.21
C CYS A 267 -8.92 -5.41 -9.87
N VAL A 268 -7.64 -5.57 -9.50
CA VAL A 268 -6.79 -6.65 -10.01
C VAL A 268 -7.28 -8.02 -9.53
N LEU A 269 -7.55 -8.17 -8.23
CA LEU A 269 -8.06 -9.43 -7.66
C LEU A 269 -9.41 -9.81 -8.27
N ASN A 270 -10.34 -8.86 -8.38
CA ASN A 270 -11.64 -9.08 -9.03
C ASN A 270 -11.48 -9.49 -10.50
N THR A 271 -10.45 -8.99 -11.20
CA THR A 271 -10.17 -9.38 -12.59
C THR A 271 -9.69 -10.83 -12.68
N ILE A 272 -8.86 -11.28 -11.73
CA ILE A 272 -8.43 -12.68 -11.64
C ILE A 272 -9.63 -13.58 -11.29
N THR A 273 -10.46 -13.18 -10.32
CA THR A 273 -11.68 -13.90 -9.97
C THR A 273 -12.65 -14.00 -11.16
N ASP A 274 -12.84 -12.92 -11.91
CA ASP A 274 -13.69 -12.88 -13.11
C ASP A 274 -13.20 -13.84 -14.19
N LEU A 275 -11.88 -13.94 -14.40
CA LEU A 275 -11.27 -14.90 -15.32
C LEU A 275 -11.55 -16.36 -14.90
N GLN A 276 -11.38 -16.69 -13.61
CA GLN A 276 -11.69 -18.03 -13.10
C GLN A 276 -13.18 -18.36 -13.24
N ALA A 277 -14.04 -17.39 -12.90
CA ALA A 277 -15.48 -17.54 -12.99
C ALA A 277 -15.95 -17.71 -14.44
N HIS A 278 -15.33 -17.02 -15.41
CA HIS A 278 -15.63 -17.20 -16.83
C HIS A 278 -15.45 -18.66 -17.26
N PHE A 279 -14.32 -19.28 -16.95
CA PHE A 279 -14.09 -20.69 -17.31
C PHE A 279 -15.01 -21.64 -16.53
N LEU A 280 -15.25 -21.39 -15.23
CA LEU A 280 -16.20 -22.19 -14.46
C LEU A 280 -17.62 -22.14 -15.05
N ARG A 281 -18.09 -20.98 -15.50
CA ARG A 281 -19.40 -20.86 -16.18
C ARG A 281 -19.41 -21.57 -17.54
N ALA A 282 -18.37 -21.35 -18.35
CA ALA A 282 -18.25 -21.94 -19.69
C ALA A 282 -18.29 -23.47 -19.68
N TYR A 283 -17.67 -24.12 -18.68
CA TYR A 283 -17.68 -25.58 -18.53
C TYR A 283 -18.80 -26.10 -17.61
N GLY A 284 -19.32 -25.26 -16.72
CA GLY A 284 -20.40 -25.58 -15.79
C GLY A 284 -21.81 -25.46 -16.36
N ALA A 285 -21.94 -25.04 -17.63
CA ALA A 285 -23.22 -24.80 -18.30
C ALA A 285 -24.12 -23.80 -17.55
N LEU A 286 -23.51 -22.82 -16.87
CA LEU A 286 -24.23 -21.67 -16.34
C LEU A 286 -24.37 -20.65 -17.46
N GLU A 287 -25.60 -20.23 -17.74
CA GLU A 287 -25.88 -19.17 -18.72
C GLU A 287 -25.11 -17.90 -18.31
N ASP A 288 -24.41 -17.28 -19.27
CA ASP A 288 -23.96 -15.91 -19.06
C ASP A 288 -25.24 -15.06 -18.93
N PRO A 289 -25.43 -14.27 -17.86
CA PRO A 289 -26.71 -13.61 -17.55
C PRO A 289 -27.24 -12.61 -18.59
N THR A 290 -26.63 -12.50 -19.78
CA THR A 290 -26.87 -11.43 -20.76
C THR A 290 -26.82 -11.88 -22.22
N ASP A 291 -27.03 -13.16 -22.55
CA ASP A 291 -27.42 -13.50 -23.93
C ASP A 291 -28.75 -12.81 -24.33
N ASP A 292 -29.50 -12.30 -23.36
CA ASP A 292 -30.54 -11.29 -23.57
C ASP A 292 -29.96 -9.87 -23.65
N ALA A 293 -29.61 -9.44 -24.86
CA ALA A 293 -29.72 -8.06 -25.40
C ALA A 293 -28.57 -7.64 -26.34
N TYR A 294 -28.41 -8.34 -27.46
CA TYR A 294 -27.99 -7.70 -28.72
C TYR A 294 -28.75 -8.38 -29.87
N PRO A 295 -29.64 -7.70 -30.61
CA PRO A 295 -30.20 -8.27 -31.82
C PRO A 295 -29.08 -8.31 -32.87
N SER A 296 -28.43 -9.46 -33.01
CA SER A 296 -27.56 -9.73 -34.15
C SER A 296 -28.43 -9.81 -35.41
N ALA A 297 -28.47 -8.71 -36.13
CA ALA A 297 -28.94 -8.67 -37.51
C ALA A 297 -27.94 -9.43 -38.38
N THR A 298 -28.11 -10.75 -38.50
CA THR A 298 -27.52 -11.59 -39.56
C THR A 298 -28.20 -12.96 -39.55
N ALA A 299 -29.52 -12.96 -39.80
CA ALA A 299 -30.19 -14.17 -40.26
C ALA A 299 -30.05 -14.22 -41.78
N THR A 300 -29.07 -15.01 -42.22
CA THR A 300 -28.89 -15.41 -43.61
C THR A 300 -30.15 -16.10 -44.12
N THR A 301 -30.62 -15.60 -45.25
CA THR A 301 -31.80 -16.04 -46.00
C THR A 301 -31.59 -17.47 -46.49
N SER A 302 -32.43 -18.40 -46.06
CA SER A 302 -32.62 -19.67 -46.76
C SER A 302 -34.09 -19.82 -47.11
N THR A 303 -34.34 -19.64 -48.39
CA THR A 303 -35.58 -19.78 -49.13
C THR A 303 -36.11 -21.20 -49.06
N SER A 304 -37.37 -21.39 -48.68
CA SER A 304 -38.18 -22.51 -49.16
C SER A 304 -39.66 -22.14 -49.12
N THR A 305 -40.20 -22.02 -50.33
CA THR A 305 -41.59 -21.85 -50.71
C THR A 305 -42.46 -23.04 -50.32
N ALA A 306 -43.62 -22.79 -49.71
CA ALA A 306 -44.89 -23.42 -50.08
C ALA A 306 -46.09 -22.69 -49.43
N THR A 307 -46.94 -22.19 -50.31
CA THR A 307 -48.32 -21.72 -50.16
C THR A 307 -49.24 -22.69 -49.42
N THR A 308 -50.12 -22.18 -48.53
CA THR A 308 -51.58 -22.08 -48.77
C THR A 308 -52.29 -21.30 -47.66
N THR A 309 -53.25 -20.50 -48.11
CA THR A 309 -54.27 -19.69 -47.43
C THR A 309 -55.14 -20.43 -46.39
N THR A 310 -55.48 -19.80 -45.25
CA THR A 310 -56.82 -19.25 -44.97
C THR A 310 -56.92 -18.59 -43.58
N THR A 311 -57.66 -17.49 -43.57
CA THR A 311 -58.26 -16.67 -42.50
C THR A 311 -58.91 -17.42 -41.32
N ALA A 312 -58.67 -16.98 -40.08
CA ALA A 312 -59.69 -16.78 -39.02
C ALA A 312 -59.11 -16.13 -37.73
N THR A 313 -59.95 -15.31 -37.10
CA THR A 313 -59.81 -14.49 -35.89
C THR A 313 -59.65 -15.28 -34.56
N PRO A 314 -59.26 -14.62 -33.44
CA PRO A 314 -58.79 -15.28 -32.22
C PRO A 314 -59.94 -15.63 -31.23
N GLN A 315 -59.80 -16.71 -30.48
CA GLN A 315 -60.68 -17.03 -29.34
C GLN A 315 -59.89 -17.54 -28.10
N PRO A 316 -60.48 -17.40 -26.89
CA PRO A 316 -59.74 -17.26 -25.65
C PRO A 316 -59.43 -18.59 -24.94
N ARG A 317 -58.40 -18.51 -24.11
CA ARG A 317 -57.78 -19.55 -23.28
C ARG A 317 -58.78 -20.27 -22.35
N PRO A 318 -58.74 -21.61 -22.21
CA PRO A 318 -59.25 -22.30 -21.03
C PRO A 318 -58.14 -22.52 -19.98
N PRO A 319 -58.50 -22.61 -18.69
CA PRO A 319 -57.56 -22.59 -17.57
C PRO A 319 -57.07 -24.00 -17.21
N PHE A 320 -55.91 -24.06 -16.58
CA PHE A 320 -55.30 -25.26 -15.99
C PHE A 320 -54.84 -26.35 -16.96
N SER A 321 -53.56 -26.28 -17.33
CA SER A 321 -52.76 -27.46 -17.63
C SER A 321 -51.42 -27.29 -16.92
N LEU A 322 -51.11 -28.27 -16.06
CA LEU A 322 -49.89 -28.40 -15.27
C LEU A 322 -48.65 -28.22 -16.17
N PRO A 323 -47.54 -27.62 -15.70
CA PRO A 323 -46.33 -27.53 -16.50
C PRO A 323 -45.72 -28.92 -16.61
N ALA A 324 -45.98 -29.57 -17.74
CA ALA A 324 -45.10 -30.62 -18.23
C ALA A 324 -43.71 -30.00 -18.39
N THR A 325 -42.72 -30.66 -17.82
CA THR A 325 -41.29 -30.41 -17.95
C THR A 325 -40.88 -30.37 -19.43
N SER A 326 -41.06 -29.24 -20.09
CA SER A 326 -40.39 -28.87 -21.32
C SER A 326 -39.21 -28.00 -20.94
N THR A 327 -38.08 -28.66 -20.68
CA THR A 327 -36.77 -28.02 -20.74
C THR A 327 -36.54 -27.59 -22.18
N THR A 328 -36.87 -26.34 -22.51
CA THR A 328 -36.38 -25.67 -23.72
C THR A 328 -34.88 -25.46 -23.55
N LEU A 329 -34.11 -26.54 -23.72
CA LEU A 329 -32.65 -26.54 -23.77
C LEU A 329 -32.24 -25.78 -25.03
N HIS A 330 -31.81 -24.53 -24.88
CA HIS A 330 -30.93 -23.95 -25.89
C HIS A 330 -29.69 -24.88 -26.02
N PRO A 331 -29.35 -25.37 -27.22
CA PRO A 331 -28.22 -26.26 -27.39
C PRO A 331 -26.92 -25.50 -27.06
N ARG A 332 -26.32 -25.86 -25.92
CA ARG A 332 -25.05 -25.28 -25.45
C ARG A 332 -23.93 -25.50 -26.48
N PRO A 333 -23.04 -24.53 -26.71
CA PRO A 333 -21.78 -24.81 -27.38
C PRO A 333 -20.86 -25.59 -26.42
N PHE A 334 -20.53 -26.83 -26.77
CA PHE A 334 -19.52 -27.60 -26.04
C PHE A 334 -18.16 -26.89 -26.12
N GLN A 335 -17.41 -26.92 -25.02
CA GLN A 335 -16.07 -26.34 -24.96
C GLN A 335 -15.01 -27.29 -25.55
N CYS A 336 -15.33 -28.58 -25.60
CA CYS A 336 -14.59 -29.60 -26.33
C CYS A 336 -14.35 -29.20 -27.79
N ARG A 337 -13.08 -29.23 -28.22
CA ARG A 337 -12.67 -28.82 -29.57
C ARG A 337 -12.90 -29.88 -30.64
N TYR A 338 -12.97 -31.15 -30.26
CA TYR A 338 -13.03 -32.26 -31.21
C TYR A 338 -14.45 -32.70 -31.55
N GLY A 339 -15.47 -32.27 -30.79
CA GLY A 339 -16.87 -32.54 -31.13
C GLY A 339 -17.24 -34.03 -31.16
N PHE A 340 -16.44 -34.90 -30.53
CA PHE A 340 -16.74 -36.32 -30.43
C PHE A 340 -17.99 -36.59 -29.59
N ALA A 341 -18.55 -37.80 -29.67
CA ALA A 341 -19.74 -38.19 -28.92
C ALA A 341 -19.60 -38.01 -27.40
N ASN A 342 -18.38 -38.03 -26.87
CA ASN A 342 -18.06 -37.80 -25.46
C ASN A 342 -17.64 -36.34 -25.14
N SER A 343 -18.00 -35.37 -25.98
CA SER A 343 -17.73 -33.93 -25.72
C SER A 343 -18.35 -33.45 -24.41
N SER A 344 -19.53 -33.97 -24.04
CA SER A 344 -20.17 -33.67 -22.75
C SER A 344 -19.33 -34.17 -21.56
N ALA A 345 -18.76 -35.36 -21.67
CA ALA A 345 -17.88 -35.94 -20.65
C ALA A 345 -16.55 -35.19 -20.57
N CYS A 346 -16.00 -34.75 -21.72
CA CYS A 346 -14.80 -33.92 -21.77
C CYS A 346 -15.00 -32.60 -21.00
N ASP A 347 -16.11 -31.89 -21.23
CA ASP A 347 -16.41 -30.65 -20.52
C ASP A 347 -16.58 -30.88 -19.01
N ALA A 348 -17.33 -31.91 -18.61
CA ALA A 348 -17.53 -32.25 -17.19
C ALA A 348 -16.22 -32.64 -16.49
N PHE A 349 -15.36 -33.39 -17.18
CA PHE A 349 -14.02 -33.72 -16.70
C PHE A 349 -13.19 -32.46 -16.46
N HIS A 350 -13.17 -31.52 -17.41
CA HIS A 350 -12.44 -30.26 -17.25
C HIS A 350 -13.00 -29.40 -16.13
N LEU A 351 -14.32 -29.34 -15.97
CA LEU A 351 -14.96 -28.66 -14.83
C LEU A 351 -14.47 -29.23 -13.50
N GLY A 352 -14.48 -30.55 -13.34
CA GLY A 352 -14.00 -31.21 -12.12
C GLY A 352 -12.52 -30.92 -11.83
N GLN A 353 -11.67 -30.99 -12.87
CA GLN A 353 -10.24 -30.67 -12.71
C GLN A 353 -9.99 -29.20 -12.38
N MET A 354 -10.74 -28.27 -12.97
CA MET A 354 -10.66 -26.84 -12.64
C MET A 354 -11.07 -26.56 -11.21
N THR A 355 -12.21 -27.10 -10.78
CA THR A 355 -12.70 -26.94 -9.41
C THR A 355 -11.67 -27.47 -8.41
N ARG A 356 -11.14 -28.67 -8.66
CA ARG A 356 -10.07 -29.25 -7.83
C ARG A 356 -8.82 -28.39 -7.81
N PHE A 357 -8.38 -27.90 -8.97
CA PHE A 357 -7.18 -27.06 -9.09
C PHE A 357 -7.35 -25.73 -8.35
N PHE A 358 -8.46 -25.03 -8.56
CA PHE A 358 -8.71 -23.73 -7.93
C PHE A 358 -8.93 -23.82 -6.42
N ALA A 359 -9.53 -24.91 -5.94
CA ALA A 359 -9.80 -25.11 -4.53
C ALA A 359 -8.59 -25.62 -3.75
N LEU A 360 -7.93 -26.66 -4.26
CA LEU A 360 -6.89 -27.37 -3.51
C LEU A 360 -5.48 -26.87 -3.82
N ARG A 361 -5.17 -26.52 -5.07
CA ARG A 361 -3.82 -26.12 -5.49
C ARG A 361 -3.60 -24.63 -5.31
N THR A 362 -4.48 -23.81 -5.88
CA THR A 362 -4.30 -22.35 -5.86
C THR A 362 -5.00 -21.67 -4.69
N LYS A 363 -5.92 -22.37 -4.00
CA LYS A 363 -6.71 -21.88 -2.86
C LYS A 363 -7.41 -20.54 -3.15
N THR A 364 -7.87 -20.39 -4.40
CA THR A 364 -8.53 -19.16 -4.90
C THR A 364 -10.05 -19.22 -4.85
N ILE A 365 -10.60 -20.43 -4.70
CA ILE A 365 -12.01 -20.66 -4.44
C ILE A 365 -12.13 -21.55 -3.21
N PHE A 366 -13.19 -21.37 -2.44
CA PHE A 366 -13.52 -22.23 -1.32
C PHE A 366 -14.74 -23.08 -1.69
N LEU A 367 -14.65 -24.40 -1.48
CA LEU A 367 -15.79 -25.31 -1.51
C LEU A 367 -16.03 -25.81 -0.10
N GLY A 368 -16.99 -25.19 0.58
CA GLY A 368 -17.46 -25.61 1.89
C GLY A 368 -18.89 -26.16 1.83
N SER A 369 -19.24 -26.97 2.83
CA SER A 369 -20.64 -27.32 3.08
C SER A 369 -21.36 -26.10 3.64
N THR A 370 -22.53 -25.77 3.11
CA THR A 370 -23.41 -24.75 3.69
C THR A 370 -24.28 -25.31 4.83
N LEU A 371 -24.12 -26.59 5.18
CA LEU A 371 -24.86 -27.26 6.25
C LEU A 371 -24.10 -27.22 7.58
N ILE A 372 -22.81 -26.86 7.56
CA ILE A 372 -21.94 -26.77 8.72
C ILE A 372 -21.40 -25.35 8.73
N ASP A 373 -21.93 -24.50 9.61
CA ASP A 373 -21.53 -23.09 9.75
C ASP A 373 -20.25 -22.92 10.58
N ASP A 374 -19.66 -24.02 11.06
CA ASP A 374 -18.48 -24.00 11.89
C ASP A 374 -17.20 -24.38 11.11
N PRO A 375 -16.32 -23.41 10.79
CA PRO A 375 -15.05 -23.70 10.13
C PRO A 375 -14.07 -24.49 11.01
N ASP A 376 -14.30 -24.58 12.33
CA ASP A 376 -13.40 -25.24 13.28
C ASP A 376 -13.61 -26.76 13.37
N PHE A 377 -14.75 -27.28 12.87
CA PHE A 377 -15.03 -28.73 12.87
C PHE A 377 -14.05 -29.55 11.98
N LEU A 378 -13.36 -28.90 11.03
CA LEU A 378 -12.39 -29.57 10.15
C LEU A 378 -10.93 -29.48 10.63
N LEU A 379 -10.61 -28.58 11.57
CA LEU A 379 -9.23 -28.38 12.04
C LEU A 379 -8.82 -29.35 13.15
N THR A 380 -9.79 -29.99 13.81
CA THR A 380 -9.56 -30.90 14.93
C THR A 380 -9.15 -32.32 14.53
N LEU A 381 -9.15 -32.64 13.23
CA LEU A 381 -8.85 -34.00 12.73
C LEU A 381 -7.40 -34.18 12.25
N ASP A 382 -6.61 -33.11 12.13
CA ASP A 382 -5.23 -33.17 11.63
C ASP A 382 -4.17 -33.26 12.76
N ASP A 383 -4.57 -33.18 14.04
CA ASP A 383 -3.65 -33.17 15.19
C ASP A 383 -3.56 -34.52 15.96
N GLU A 384 -4.29 -35.58 15.55
CA GLU A 384 -4.33 -36.85 16.32
C GLU A 384 -3.31 -37.93 15.89
N ASP A 385 -2.44 -37.68 14.92
CA ASP A 385 -1.41 -38.67 14.51
C ASP A 385 0.02 -38.15 14.80
N HIS A 386 0.40 -38.01 16.07
CA HIS A 386 1.81 -38.12 16.49
C HIS A 386 1.95 -38.80 17.86
N ASP A 387 2.58 -39.98 17.83
CA ASP A 387 2.92 -40.86 18.94
C ASP A 387 3.72 -40.18 20.08
N ASN A 388 3.38 -40.46 21.35
CA ASN A 388 4.27 -41.21 22.27
C ASN A 388 3.75 -41.24 23.72
N ASP A 389 3.69 -42.47 24.22
CA ASP A 389 4.17 -43.00 25.50
C ASP A 389 3.71 -42.43 26.85
N GLU A 390 3.16 -43.39 27.61
CA GLU A 390 2.95 -43.44 29.06
C GLU A 390 4.04 -42.77 29.91
N ALA A 391 3.61 -41.93 30.86
CA ALA A 391 4.13 -41.96 32.23
C ALA A 391 3.18 -41.20 33.18
N ASP A 392 2.85 -41.88 34.27
CA ASP A 392 2.15 -41.40 35.46
C ASP A 392 2.80 -40.14 36.06
N ASP A 393 2.01 -39.25 36.64
CA ASP A 393 2.01 -39.01 38.08
C ASP A 393 0.97 -37.95 38.48
N GLU A 394 0.35 -38.21 39.62
CA GLU A 394 -0.73 -37.50 40.28
C GLU A 394 -0.27 -36.19 40.97
N ASP A 395 -1.27 -35.40 41.40
CA ASP A 395 -1.25 -34.36 42.43
C ASP A 395 -0.76 -32.94 42.06
N ASP A 396 -1.71 -32.00 41.92
CA ASP A 396 -2.02 -31.06 43.01
C ASP A 396 -3.19 -30.11 42.65
N GLU A 397 -4.11 -29.99 43.60
CA GLU A 397 -5.25 -29.07 43.63
C GLU A 397 -4.77 -27.62 43.88
N ASP A 398 -5.25 -26.63 43.10
CA ASP A 398 -5.83 -25.42 43.70
C ASP A 398 -6.58 -24.50 42.71
N ALA A 399 -7.86 -24.30 43.04
CA ALA A 399 -8.66 -23.09 42.96
C ALA A 399 -8.49 -22.05 41.81
N ASN A 400 -9.42 -22.12 40.86
CA ASN A 400 -10.45 -21.08 40.64
C ASN A 400 -9.99 -19.63 40.34
N LEU A 401 -9.80 -19.29 39.06
CA LEU A 401 -10.16 -17.97 38.53
C LEU A 401 -10.79 -18.10 37.15
N ILE A 402 -12.03 -17.64 37.06
CA ILE A 402 -12.78 -17.38 35.83
C ILE A 402 -11.96 -16.38 35.00
N ALA A 403 -11.19 -16.89 34.04
CA ALA A 403 -10.68 -16.12 32.93
C ALA A 403 -11.58 -16.41 31.73
N ASP A 404 -12.38 -15.41 31.39
CA ASP A 404 -13.10 -15.22 30.14
C ASP A 404 -12.09 -15.26 28.97
N HIS A 405 -11.61 -16.47 28.65
CA HIS A 405 -10.89 -16.74 27.42
C HIS A 405 -11.93 -16.84 26.32
N SER A 406 -12.40 -15.67 25.88
CA SER A 406 -12.83 -15.52 24.49
C SER A 406 -11.74 -16.16 23.62
N PRO A 407 -12.06 -17.17 22.79
CA PRO A 407 -11.07 -17.71 21.86
C PRO A 407 -10.60 -16.54 20.98
N PRO A 408 -9.31 -16.47 20.61
CA PRO A 408 -8.87 -15.43 19.71
C PRO A 408 -9.78 -15.50 18.47
N PRO A 409 -10.31 -14.36 17.99
CA PRO A 409 -11.11 -14.39 16.78
C PRO A 409 -10.26 -15.08 15.73
N ILE A 410 -10.81 -16.15 15.14
CA ILE A 410 -10.20 -16.93 14.07
C ILE A 410 -9.44 -15.94 13.21
N GLN A 411 -8.12 -15.93 13.38
CA GLN A 411 -7.24 -15.29 12.45
C GLN A 411 -7.36 -16.17 11.22
N GLN A 412 -8.43 -15.97 10.44
CA GLN A 412 -8.35 -16.09 9.02
C GLN A 412 -7.22 -15.13 8.66
N GLN A 413 -6.00 -15.67 8.68
CA GLN A 413 -4.93 -15.21 7.86
C GLN A 413 -5.53 -15.22 6.46
N GLN A 414 -6.18 -14.11 6.09
CA GLN A 414 -6.19 -13.64 4.74
C GLN A 414 -4.72 -13.43 4.43
N GLN A 415 -4.11 -14.55 4.06
CA GLN A 415 -2.72 -14.69 3.77
C GLN A 415 -2.49 -13.71 2.67
N GLN A 416 -1.86 -12.59 3.05
CA GLN A 416 -1.73 -11.36 2.29
C GLN A 416 -1.32 -11.74 0.86
N THR A 417 -2.30 -11.82 -0.03
CA THR A 417 -2.14 -12.67 -1.22
C THR A 417 -1.29 -11.90 -2.21
N ASN A 418 0.00 -12.19 -2.26
CA ASN A 418 0.88 -11.54 -3.21
C ASN A 418 0.38 -11.88 -4.63
N ILE A 419 -0.02 -10.86 -5.40
CA ILE A 419 -0.64 -11.03 -6.71
C ILE A 419 0.33 -11.75 -7.67
N ALA A 420 1.63 -11.47 -7.56
CA ALA A 420 2.63 -12.14 -8.39
C ALA A 420 2.70 -13.65 -8.07
N THR A 421 2.71 -14.02 -6.79
CA THR A 421 2.69 -15.44 -6.37
C THR A 421 1.39 -16.13 -6.76
N LEU A 422 0.26 -15.42 -6.66
CA LEU A 422 -1.05 -15.91 -7.10
C LEU A 422 -1.07 -16.22 -8.60
N LEU A 423 -0.61 -15.28 -9.43
CA LEU A 423 -0.52 -15.49 -10.89
C LEU A 423 0.42 -16.64 -11.23
N ALA A 424 1.57 -16.75 -10.55
CA ALA A 424 2.50 -17.85 -10.73
C ALA A 424 1.85 -19.21 -10.39
N SER A 425 1.08 -19.28 -9.30
CA SER A 425 0.33 -20.49 -8.91
C SER A 425 -0.74 -20.86 -9.93
N LEU A 426 -1.54 -19.89 -10.39
CA LEU A 426 -2.56 -20.11 -11.43
C LEU A 426 -1.96 -20.60 -12.76
N LYS A 427 -0.77 -20.13 -13.13
CA LYS A 427 -0.04 -20.56 -14.32
C LYS A 427 0.49 -22.00 -14.25
N GLN A 428 0.51 -22.63 -13.07
CA GLN A 428 0.85 -24.05 -12.93
C GLN A 428 -0.30 -24.99 -13.31
N CYS A 429 -1.42 -24.47 -13.83
CA CYS A 429 -2.56 -25.25 -14.31
C CYS A 429 -2.13 -26.41 -15.24
N PRO A 430 -2.31 -27.69 -14.86
CA PRO A 430 -1.90 -28.82 -15.69
C PRO A 430 -2.67 -28.92 -17.02
N ASP A 431 -2.06 -29.56 -18.04
CA ASP A 431 -2.76 -29.90 -19.30
C ASP A 431 -3.58 -31.18 -19.11
N TYR A 432 -4.66 -31.09 -18.34
CA TYR A 432 -5.57 -32.21 -18.10
C TYR A 432 -6.17 -32.73 -19.41
N GLN A 433 -6.31 -34.06 -19.53
CA GLN A 433 -6.94 -34.72 -20.67
C GLN A 433 -7.79 -35.90 -20.17
N ILE A 434 -8.99 -36.08 -20.73
CA ILE A 434 -9.87 -37.19 -20.37
C ILE A 434 -9.37 -38.52 -20.98
N ASP A 435 -8.90 -38.47 -22.23
CA ASP A 435 -8.35 -39.60 -22.97
C ASP A 435 -7.41 -39.09 -24.10
N THR A 436 -6.82 -40.01 -24.86
CA THR A 436 -5.90 -39.70 -25.98
C THR A 436 -6.56 -38.97 -27.15
N ASN A 437 -7.88 -38.98 -27.26
CA ASN A 437 -8.62 -38.35 -28.35
C ASN A 437 -8.91 -36.87 -28.07
N HIS A 438 -8.67 -36.39 -26.84
CA HIS A 438 -8.95 -35.02 -26.41
C HIS A 438 -7.69 -34.17 -26.19
N THR A 439 -6.63 -34.45 -26.94
CA THR A 439 -5.37 -33.70 -26.90
C THR A 439 -5.58 -32.25 -27.32
N GLY A 440 -5.59 -31.28 -26.40
CA GLY A 440 -5.88 -29.89 -26.80
C GLY A 440 -7.17 -29.31 -26.24
N CYS A 441 -8.04 -30.14 -25.64
CA CYS A 441 -9.25 -29.68 -24.96
C CYS A 441 -8.98 -29.07 -23.58
N GLY A 442 -7.79 -29.34 -23.00
CA GLY A 442 -7.39 -28.83 -21.69
C GLY A 442 -7.47 -27.31 -21.56
N ILE A 443 -8.00 -26.84 -20.44
CA ILE A 443 -8.22 -25.42 -20.14
C ILE A 443 -6.93 -24.60 -20.10
N ARG A 444 -5.78 -25.22 -19.79
CA ARG A 444 -4.47 -24.56 -19.72
C ARG A 444 -4.19 -23.68 -20.95
N ARG A 445 -4.46 -24.18 -22.17
CA ARG A 445 -4.17 -23.44 -23.42
C ARG A 445 -5.00 -22.16 -23.56
N ARG A 446 -6.20 -22.13 -22.97
CA ARG A 446 -7.14 -21.00 -23.01
C ARG A 446 -6.97 -20.08 -21.81
N PHE A 447 -6.53 -20.64 -20.67
CA PHE A 447 -6.37 -19.93 -19.40
C PHE A 447 -5.06 -19.13 -19.31
N LEU A 448 -3.96 -19.65 -19.88
CA LEU A 448 -2.66 -18.98 -19.82
C LEU A 448 -2.61 -17.63 -20.55
N PRO A 449 -3.13 -17.46 -21.78
CA PRO A 449 -3.00 -16.19 -22.47
C PRO A 449 -3.65 -15.02 -21.71
N PRO A 450 -4.88 -15.11 -21.17
CA PRO A 450 -5.43 -14.08 -20.29
C PRO A 450 -4.58 -13.78 -19.06
N LEU A 451 -3.99 -14.81 -18.42
CA LEU A 451 -3.09 -14.62 -17.27
C LEU A 451 -1.82 -13.87 -17.67
N ASP A 452 -1.23 -14.17 -18.84
CA ASP A 452 -0.08 -13.43 -19.38
C ASP A 452 -0.45 -11.96 -19.65
N CYS A 453 -1.67 -11.70 -20.12
CA CYS A 453 -2.17 -10.33 -20.30
C CYS A 453 -2.21 -9.57 -18.96
N ILE A 454 -2.71 -10.20 -17.90
CA ILE A 454 -2.78 -9.60 -16.56
C ILE A 454 -1.36 -9.38 -16.01
N GLU A 455 -0.51 -10.41 -16.08
CA GLU A 455 0.87 -10.38 -15.58
C GLU A 455 1.70 -9.29 -16.25
N ARG A 456 1.48 -9.02 -17.55
CA ARG A 456 2.15 -7.93 -18.26
C ARG A 456 1.99 -6.58 -17.56
N PHE A 457 0.82 -6.29 -16.98
CA PHE A 457 0.58 -5.03 -16.26
C PHE A 457 1.01 -5.08 -14.79
N VAL A 458 0.89 -6.25 -14.16
CA VAL A 458 1.31 -6.48 -12.77
C VAL A 458 2.84 -6.50 -12.62
N GLY A 459 3.56 -6.99 -13.63
CA GLY A 459 5.02 -7.11 -13.63
C GLY A 459 5.77 -6.02 -14.40
N ASP A 460 5.08 -4.99 -14.91
CA ASP A 460 5.72 -3.95 -15.72
C ASP A 460 6.70 -3.10 -14.89
N ALA A 461 7.91 -2.93 -15.40
CA ALA A 461 8.99 -2.20 -14.72
C ALA A 461 8.67 -0.72 -14.43
N ARG A 462 7.64 -0.12 -15.06
CA ARG A 462 7.22 1.27 -14.78
C ARG A 462 6.27 1.37 -13.57
N GLY A 463 5.80 0.24 -13.03
CA GLY A 463 4.85 0.24 -11.93
C GLY A 463 3.47 0.76 -12.34
N LEU A 464 2.84 0.16 -13.35
CA LEU A 464 1.60 0.66 -13.97
C LEU A 464 0.38 0.70 -13.04
N LEU A 465 0.42 -0.04 -11.93
CA LEU A 465 -0.62 -0.01 -10.89
C LEU A 465 -0.40 1.12 -9.87
N GLY A 466 0.77 1.76 -9.90
CA GLY A 466 1.19 2.79 -8.97
C GLY A 466 0.51 4.12 -9.18
N VAL A 467 0.41 4.90 -8.11
CA VAL A 467 -0.15 6.25 -8.16
C VAL A 467 0.87 7.21 -8.74
N ASN A 468 0.49 7.90 -9.82
CA ASN A 468 1.29 8.98 -10.39
C ASN A 468 0.82 10.31 -9.82
N LEU A 469 1.62 10.90 -8.94
CA LEU A 469 1.43 12.22 -8.36
C LEU A 469 1.95 13.30 -9.32
N ALA A 470 1.47 13.36 -10.57
CA ALA A 470 1.88 14.46 -11.45
C ALA A 470 1.45 15.80 -10.85
N PRO A 471 2.28 16.87 -10.94
CA PRO A 471 1.91 18.17 -10.42
C PRO A 471 0.58 18.63 -11.04
N PRO A 472 -0.32 19.26 -10.27
CA PRO A 472 -1.52 19.85 -10.85
C PRO A 472 -1.08 20.81 -11.94
N SER A 473 -1.60 20.60 -13.16
CA SER A 473 -1.49 21.59 -14.24
C SER A 473 -1.83 22.96 -13.68
N SER A 474 -1.08 23.98 -14.09
CA SER A 474 -0.95 25.34 -13.54
C SER A 474 -2.23 26.21 -13.45
N SER A 475 -3.39 25.63 -13.16
CA SER A 475 -4.70 26.30 -13.18
C SER A 475 -5.50 26.21 -11.88
N SER A 476 -5.04 25.50 -10.84
CA SER A 476 -5.71 25.50 -9.53
C SER A 476 -4.92 26.27 -8.49
N SER A 477 -5.20 27.57 -8.40
CA SER A 477 -4.80 28.43 -7.30
C SER A 477 -5.61 28.08 -6.04
N SER A 478 -5.13 27.14 -5.24
CA SER A 478 -5.54 27.02 -3.83
C SER A 478 -4.30 26.98 -2.96
N GLN A 479 -4.01 28.10 -2.31
CA GLN A 479 -2.98 28.25 -1.30
C GLN A 479 -3.21 27.24 -0.18
N GLY A 480 -2.38 26.20 -0.19
CA GLY A 480 -2.15 25.28 0.91
C GLY A 480 -0.71 24.84 0.81
N SER A 481 0.22 25.70 1.25
CA SER A 481 1.67 25.48 1.21
C SER A 481 2.12 24.52 2.31
N GLY A 482 1.55 23.32 2.33
CA GLY A 482 2.00 22.23 3.18
C GLY A 482 1.98 20.95 2.37
N TRP A 483 3.01 20.12 2.50
CA TRP A 483 2.97 18.74 1.99
C TRP A 483 1.82 17.92 2.67
N ALA A 484 1.37 18.40 3.84
CA ALA A 484 0.18 17.99 4.57
C ALA A 484 -1.16 18.59 4.06
N ALA A 485 -1.14 19.58 3.14
CA ALA A 485 -2.34 20.16 2.53
C ALA A 485 -2.93 19.20 1.49
N THR A 486 -3.35 18.02 1.94
CA THR A 486 -4.04 17.00 1.16
C THR A 486 -5.52 16.92 1.56
N THR A 487 -6.16 18.09 1.70
CA THR A 487 -7.62 18.18 1.90
C THR A 487 -8.38 18.01 0.57
N THR A 488 -7.67 17.86 -0.56
CA THR A 488 -8.32 17.45 -1.81
C THR A 488 -8.57 15.94 -1.77
N ARG A 489 -9.84 15.54 -1.77
CA ARG A 489 -10.23 14.12 -1.90
C ARG A 489 -9.56 13.53 -3.14
N TRP A 490 -8.63 12.60 -2.95
CA TRP A 490 -7.90 11.91 -4.03
C TRP A 490 -8.81 11.32 -5.10
N THR A 491 -10.00 10.88 -4.70
CA THR A 491 -11.03 10.31 -5.58
C THR A 491 -11.51 11.25 -6.70
N LEU A 492 -11.18 12.54 -6.60
CA LEU A 492 -11.50 13.56 -7.62
C LEU A 492 -10.29 13.89 -8.51
N THR A 493 -9.11 13.35 -8.23
CA THR A 493 -7.92 13.60 -9.05
C THR A 493 -8.07 12.92 -10.42
N PRO A 494 -7.52 13.52 -11.49
CA PRO A 494 -7.52 12.91 -12.83
C PRO A 494 -6.83 11.54 -12.88
N GLY A 495 -5.88 11.27 -11.97
CA GLY A 495 -5.12 10.02 -11.90
C GLY A 495 -5.81 8.88 -11.13
N SER A 496 -6.86 9.15 -10.36
CA SER A 496 -7.56 8.14 -9.56
C SER A 496 -8.39 7.19 -10.44
N TRP A 497 -8.33 5.89 -10.13
CA TRP A 497 -9.17 4.84 -10.72
C TRP A 497 -10.59 4.86 -10.15
N ALA A 498 -10.75 5.36 -8.92
CA ALA A 498 -12.06 5.53 -8.28
C ALA A 498 -12.84 6.74 -8.81
N ASN A 499 -12.22 7.60 -9.61
CA ASN A 499 -12.85 8.79 -10.17
C ASN A 499 -13.96 8.42 -11.17
N ARG A 500 -15.23 8.62 -10.75
CA ARG A 500 -16.43 8.31 -11.53
C ARG A 500 -16.61 9.15 -12.81
N SER A 501 -15.90 10.26 -12.93
CA SER A 501 -15.91 11.08 -14.15
C SER A 501 -15.08 10.45 -15.27
N ARG A 502 -14.19 9.50 -14.96
CA ARG A 502 -13.35 8.85 -15.97
C ARG A 502 -14.12 7.78 -16.74
N PRO A 503 -13.94 7.69 -18.07
CA PRO A 503 -14.51 6.61 -18.87
C PRO A 503 -14.10 5.23 -18.34
N ARG A 504 -15.04 4.30 -18.29
CA ARG A 504 -14.79 2.89 -17.95
C ARG A 504 -15.15 2.02 -19.14
N ALA A 505 -14.36 0.98 -19.39
CA ALA A 505 -14.72 -0.04 -20.37
C ALA A 505 -15.95 -0.79 -19.85
N LEU A 506 -17.05 -0.75 -20.60
CA LEU A 506 -18.23 -1.55 -20.28
C LEU A 506 -18.02 -3.00 -20.75
N VAL A 507 -17.41 -3.15 -21.93
CA VAL A 507 -16.97 -4.42 -22.50
C VAL A 507 -15.55 -4.23 -22.99
N LEU A 508 -14.68 -5.19 -22.70
CA LEU A 508 -13.28 -5.21 -23.11
C LEU A 508 -12.93 -6.61 -23.62
N ASP A 509 -12.37 -6.66 -24.83
CA ASP A 509 -11.99 -7.91 -25.48
C ASP A 509 -10.52 -8.20 -25.21
N VAL A 510 -10.24 -9.37 -24.65
CA VAL A 510 -8.90 -9.88 -24.37
C VAL A 510 -8.66 -11.09 -25.25
N HIS A 511 -7.56 -11.07 -26.01
CA HIS A 511 -7.19 -12.15 -26.90
C HIS A 511 -5.67 -12.27 -27.01
N LEU A 512 -5.16 -13.50 -27.07
CA LEU A 512 -3.73 -13.81 -27.23
C LEU A 512 -2.80 -12.94 -26.35
N SER A 513 -3.10 -12.90 -25.05
CA SER A 513 -2.32 -12.19 -24.05
C SER A 513 -2.30 -10.67 -24.17
N ARG A 514 -3.28 -10.07 -24.87
CA ARG A 514 -3.40 -8.62 -25.06
C ARG A 514 -4.85 -8.15 -25.03
N ILE A 515 -5.02 -6.85 -24.76
CA ILE A 515 -6.29 -6.15 -25.00
C ILE A 515 -6.42 -6.00 -26.52
N ASN A 516 -7.42 -6.68 -27.11
CA ASN A 516 -7.67 -6.70 -28.54
C ASN A 516 -8.49 -5.47 -28.97
N ALA A 517 -9.60 -5.23 -28.27
CA ALA A 517 -10.50 -4.12 -28.53
C ALA A 517 -11.20 -3.63 -27.27
N ILE A 518 -11.69 -2.39 -27.32
CA ILE A 518 -12.61 -1.85 -26.31
C ILE A 518 -13.87 -1.40 -27.06
N PRO A 519 -14.83 -2.31 -27.29
CA PRO A 519 -15.98 -2.03 -28.15
C PRO A 519 -16.94 -1.01 -27.54
N VAL A 520 -17.06 -1.01 -26.21
CA VAL A 520 -18.05 -0.22 -25.47
C VAL A 520 -17.37 0.55 -24.34
N LEU A 521 -17.32 1.87 -24.45
CA LEU A 521 -16.84 2.77 -23.41
C LEU A 521 -17.99 3.60 -22.83
N ALA A 522 -18.06 3.67 -21.50
CA ALA A 522 -18.92 4.62 -20.81
C ALA A 522 -18.31 6.03 -20.93
N ARG A 523 -19.08 7.02 -21.37
CA ARG A 523 -18.64 8.43 -21.29
C ARG A 523 -18.75 8.94 -19.85
N GLY A 524 -17.79 9.77 -19.43
CA GLY A 524 -17.84 10.47 -18.14
C GLY A 524 -19.15 11.24 -17.98
N GLY A 525 -19.87 11.01 -16.87
CA GLY A 525 -21.18 11.63 -16.62
C GLY A 525 -22.41 10.79 -17.01
N GLY A 526 -22.25 9.49 -17.30
CA GLY A 526 -23.30 8.50 -17.08
C GLY A 526 -24.46 8.41 -18.10
N ARG A 527 -24.37 8.99 -19.31
CA ARG A 527 -25.54 8.93 -20.22
C ARG A 527 -25.36 8.67 -21.71
N LYS A 528 -24.16 8.38 -22.25
CA LYS A 528 -24.02 7.83 -23.62
C LYS A 528 -22.81 6.90 -23.76
N VAL A 529 -22.95 5.88 -24.62
CA VAL A 529 -21.94 4.88 -25.00
C VAL A 529 -21.22 5.36 -26.25
N GLU A 530 -19.88 5.36 -26.25
CA GLU A 530 -19.08 5.52 -27.47
C GLU A 530 -18.70 4.14 -28.03
N ARG A 531 -18.94 3.93 -29.33
CA ARG A 531 -18.53 2.73 -30.06
C ARG A 531 -17.12 2.91 -30.60
N GLY A 532 -16.21 2.04 -30.16
CA GLY A 532 -14.89 1.83 -30.76
C GLY A 532 -13.86 2.92 -30.45
N VAL A 533 -13.02 2.68 -29.44
CA VAL A 533 -11.74 3.38 -29.28
C VAL A 533 -10.61 2.45 -29.70
N ARG A 534 -9.71 2.94 -30.55
CA ARG A 534 -8.49 2.19 -30.91
C ARG A 534 -7.64 1.98 -29.67
N VAL A 535 -7.15 0.75 -29.47
CA VAL A 535 -6.14 0.39 -28.47
C VAL A 535 -4.85 1.17 -28.79
N GLY A 536 -4.75 2.38 -28.25
CA GLY A 536 -3.64 3.31 -28.46
C GLY A 536 -3.43 4.28 -27.29
N SER A 537 -4.11 4.04 -26.17
CA SER A 537 -3.91 4.78 -24.92
C SER A 537 -2.60 4.39 -24.24
N SER A 538 -2.11 5.20 -23.29
CA SER A 538 -0.91 4.88 -22.51
C SER A 538 -1.04 3.50 -21.84
N GLN A 539 0.07 2.83 -21.57
CA GLN A 539 0.04 1.50 -20.93
C GLN A 539 -0.62 1.54 -19.54
N GLU A 540 -0.50 2.67 -18.84
CA GLU A 540 -1.20 2.93 -17.57
C GLU A 540 -2.72 2.98 -17.76
N GLU A 541 -3.18 3.62 -18.83
CA GLU A 541 -4.60 3.71 -19.15
C GLU A 541 -5.17 2.37 -19.60
N ASN A 542 -4.41 1.59 -20.37
CA ASN A 542 -4.77 0.22 -20.73
C ASN A 542 -4.88 -0.67 -19.47
N ALA A 543 -3.96 -0.54 -18.51
CA ALA A 543 -4.03 -1.25 -17.23
C ALA A 543 -5.32 -0.87 -16.49
N ARG A 544 -5.60 0.44 -16.34
CA ARG A 544 -6.82 0.93 -15.69
C ARG A 544 -8.07 0.38 -16.38
N LEU A 545 -8.16 0.46 -17.71
CA LEU A 545 -9.31 0.01 -18.47
C LEU A 545 -9.52 -1.49 -18.32
N LEU A 546 -8.45 -2.29 -18.37
CA LEU A 546 -8.51 -3.74 -18.11
C LEU A 546 -9.05 -4.02 -16.71
N PHE A 547 -8.46 -3.44 -15.67
CA PHE A 547 -8.80 -3.80 -14.28
C PHE A 547 -10.11 -3.18 -13.77
N THR A 548 -10.55 -2.07 -14.37
CA THR A 548 -11.83 -1.41 -14.00
C THR A 548 -12.99 -1.73 -14.95
N ALA A 549 -12.77 -2.57 -15.97
CA ALA A 549 -13.81 -2.99 -16.91
C ALA A 549 -15.01 -3.62 -16.18
N ARG A 550 -16.22 -3.35 -16.69
CA ARG A 550 -17.45 -3.98 -16.18
C ARG A 550 -17.57 -5.44 -16.62
N ARG A 551 -17.19 -5.73 -17.87
CA ARG A 551 -17.16 -7.08 -18.46
C ARG A 551 -15.91 -7.25 -19.30
N ARG A 552 -15.31 -8.44 -19.24
CA ARG A 552 -14.18 -8.85 -20.07
C ARG A 552 -14.59 -10.07 -20.88
N ASN A 553 -14.41 -10.00 -22.19
CA ASN A 553 -14.54 -11.15 -23.06
C ASN A 553 -13.15 -11.76 -23.22
N TRP A 554 -12.90 -12.88 -22.54
CA TRP A 554 -11.56 -13.48 -22.42
C TRP A 554 -11.10 -14.25 -23.67
N GLU A 555 -11.96 -14.39 -24.67
CA GLU A 555 -11.75 -15.21 -25.87
C GLU A 555 -12.26 -14.54 -27.17
N ALA A 556 -12.34 -13.21 -27.19
CA ALA A 556 -12.95 -12.42 -28.27
C ALA A 556 -12.05 -12.13 -29.48
#